data_AF-D3LVI3-F1
#
_entry.id   AF-D3LVI3-F1
#
_cell.length_a   1.000
_cell.length_b   1.000
_cell.length_c   1.000
_cell.angle_alpha   90.00
_cell.angle_beta   90.00
_cell.angle_gamma   90.00
#
_symmetry.space_group_name_H-M   'P 1'
#
loop_
_entity.id
_entity.type
_entity.pdbx_description
1 polymer ?
#
loop_
_entity_poly.entity_id
_entity_poly.type
_entity_poly.pdbx_seq_one_letter_code
_entity_poly.pdbx_strand_id
1 'polypeptide(L)'
;MNLSNWQKVKRLVIKRDNGLCVLCGALAVDVHHVKFRSQGGKDDVRNCVCLCRKCHDMAHGLHKYISAKEVKAMLMEYLEKKAHIEKKGE
;
A
#
# COMPACT_ATOMS: atom_id res chain seq x y z
N MET A 1 -17.42 18.36 8.46
CA MET A 1 -16.00 18.20 8.85
C MET A 1 -15.14 18.18 7.60
N ASN A 2 -14.06 18.96 7.56
CA ASN A 2 -13.12 18.97 6.43
C ASN A 2 -12.09 17.85 6.64
N LEU A 3 -11.95 16.95 5.66
CA LEU A 3 -11.03 15.80 5.77
C LEU A 3 -9.60 16.23 5.44
N SER A 4 -8.63 15.78 6.23
CA SER A 4 -7.22 15.97 5.92
C SER A 4 -6.85 15.28 4.61
N ASN A 5 -5.77 15.74 3.94
CA ASN A 5 -5.28 15.09 2.73
C ASN A 5 -5.03 13.59 2.94
N TRP A 6 -4.43 13.23 4.07
CA TRP A 6 -4.21 11.84 4.45
C TRP A 6 -5.50 11.04 4.57
N GLN A 7 -6.55 11.59 5.21
CA GLN A 7 -7.83 10.90 5.34
C GLN A 7 -8.48 10.63 3.97
N LYS A 8 -8.34 11.55 3.01
CA LYS A 8 -8.82 11.38 1.64
C LYS A 8 -8.05 10.27 0.93
N VAL A 9 -6.71 10.31 0.97
CA VAL A 9 -5.83 9.29 0.39
C VAL A 9 -6.11 7.92 0.99
N LYS A 10 -6.20 7.81 2.32
CA LYS A 10 -6.49 6.56 3.02
C LYS A 10 -7.80 5.92 2.54
N ARG A 11 -8.87 6.71 2.36
CA ARG A 11 -10.15 6.22 1.83
C ARG A 11 -10.04 5.72 0.39
N LEU A 12 -9.32 6.44 -0.46
CA LEU A 12 -9.10 6.04 -1.86
C LEU A 12 -8.30 4.73 -1.95
N VAL A 13 -7.26 4.58 -1.14
CA VAL A 13 -6.45 3.35 -1.08
C VAL A 13 -7.29 2.17 -0.61
N ILE A 14 -8.06 2.34 0.47
CA ILE A 14 -8.96 1.29 0.98
C ILE A 14 -9.96 0.87 -0.09
N LYS A 15 -10.55 1.84 -0.82
CA LYS A 15 -11.48 1.55 -1.91
C LYS A 15 -10.79 0.78 -3.05
N ARG A 16 -9.61 1.21 -3.50
CA ARG A 16 -8.85 0.56 -4.58
C ARG A 16 -8.47 -0.88 -4.23
N ASP A 17 -8.07 -1.11 -2.98
CA ASP A 17 -7.58 -2.40 -2.50
C ASP A 17 -8.72 -3.26 -1.89
N ASN A 18 -9.98 -2.83 -2.01
CA ASN A 18 -11.17 -3.47 -1.45
C ASN A 18 -11.08 -3.75 0.06
N GLY A 19 -10.30 -2.97 0.81
CA GLY A 19 -10.02 -3.21 2.23
C GLY A 19 -9.24 -4.50 2.52
N LEU A 20 -8.63 -5.12 1.51
CA LEU A 20 -7.88 -6.36 1.62
C LEU A 20 -6.37 -6.09 1.52
N CYS A 21 -5.60 -6.98 2.14
CA CYS A 21 -4.17 -7.02 2.03
C CYS A 21 -3.78 -7.35 0.59
N VAL A 22 -3.03 -6.45 -0.05
CA VAL A 22 -2.66 -6.62 -1.46
C VAL A 22 -1.68 -7.77 -1.70
N LEU A 23 -1.01 -8.26 -0.65
CA LEU A 23 -0.06 -9.37 -0.74
C LEU A 23 -0.69 -10.75 -0.50
N CYS A 24 -1.72 -10.86 0.33
CA CYS A 24 -2.25 -12.15 0.76
C CYS A 24 -3.79 -12.28 0.76
N GLY A 25 -4.52 -11.19 0.47
CA GLY A 25 -5.98 -11.19 0.41
C GLY A 25 -6.71 -11.18 1.76
N ALA A 26 -6.01 -11.30 2.90
CA ALA A 26 -6.61 -11.18 4.23
C ALA A 26 -7.12 -9.75 4.49
N LEU A 27 -8.00 -9.57 5.48
CA LEU A 27 -8.46 -8.22 5.87
C LEU A 27 -7.27 -7.32 6.24
N ALA A 28 -7.23 -6.13 5.64
CA ALA A 28 -6.22 -5.14 5.96
C ALA A 28 -6.52 -4.47 7.30
N VAL A 29 -5.48 -4.17 8.05
CA VAL A 29 -5.58 -3.46 9.33
C VAL A 29 -5.05 -2.04 9.23
N ASP A 30 -4.23 -1.74 8.21
CA ASP A 30 -3.75 -0.39 7.96
C ASP A 30 -3.41 -0.11 6.49
N VAL A 31 -3.22 1.18 6.19
CA VAL A 31 -2.67 1.66 4.93
C VAL A 31 -1.20 2.00 5.13
N HIS A 32 -0.34 1.34 4.36
CA HIS A 32 1.10 1.41 4.43
C HIS A 32 1.68 2.28 3.31
N HIS A 33 2.64 3.15 3.65
CA HIS A 33 3.45 3.88 2.66
C HIS A 33 4.59 2.99 2.13
N VAL A 34 4.54 2.59 0.87
CA VAL A 34 5.54 1.71 0.22
C VAL A 34 6.93 2.36 0.18
N LYS A 35 7.00 3.65 -0.15
CA LYS A 35 8.14 4.51 0.19
C LYS A 35 7.83 5.20 1.50
N PHE A 36 8.63 4.96 2.53
CA PHE A 36 8.42 5.55 3.85
C PHE A 36 8.46 7.08 3.82
N ARG A 37 7.67 7.71 4.69
CA ARG A 37 7.63 9.17 4.86
C ARG A 37 9.01 9.75 5.20
N SER A 38 9.77 9.06 6.07
CA SER A 38 11.15 9.43 6.42
C SER A 38 12.12 9.42 5.23
N GLN A 39 11.77 8.73 4.16
CA GLN A 39 12.55 8.67 2.91
C GLN A 39 11.93 9.56 1.81
N GLY A 40 10.99 10.45 2.15
CA GLY A 40 10.30 11.34 1.22
C GLY A 40 9.09 10.72 0.51
N GLY A 41 8.51 9.64 1.07
CA GLY A 41 7.23 9.10 0.62
C GLY A 41 6.06 10.03 0.89
N LYS A 42 5.22 10.27 -0.12
CA LYS A 42 4.08 11.17 -0.05
C LYS A 42 2.80 10.44 0.37
N ASP A 43 1.86 11.20 0.93
CA ASP A 43 0.46 10.79 1.06
C ASP A 43 -0.20 10.81 -0.33
N ASP A 44 0.07 9.76 -1.10
CA ASP A 44 -0.40 9.58 -2.48
C ASP A 44 -0.91 8.14 -2.63
N VAL A 45 -2.03 7.97 -3.34
CA VAL A 45 -2.63 6.65 -3.62
C VAL A 45 -1.64 5.74 -4.33
N ARG A 46 -0.77 6.30 -5.18
CA ARG A 46 0.29 5.58 -5.91
C ARG A 46 1.50 5.20 -5.05
N ASN A 47 1.52 5.57 -3.77
CA ASN A 47 2.56 5.21 -2.81
C ASN A 47 2.01 4.45 -1.60
N CYS A 48 0.71 4.18 -1.55
CA CYS A 48 0.05 3.63 -0.39
C CYS A 48 -0.71 2.35 -0.74
N VAL A 49 -0.71 1.36 0.14
CA VAL A 49 -1.36 0.05 -0.05
C VAL A 49 -2.00 -0.45 1.24
N CYS A 50 -3.08 -1.23 1.14
CA CYS A 50 -3.66 -1.94 2.27
C CYS A 50 -2.85 -3.20 2.62
N LEU A 51 -2.51 -3.38 3.90
CA LEU A 51 -1.81 -4.58 4.41
C LEU A 51 -2.46 -5.10 5.69
N CYS A 52 -2.45 -6.43 5.85
CA CYS A 52 -2.68 -7.07 7.14
C CYS A 52 -1.43 -6.91 8.04
N ARG A 53 -1.56 -7.17 9.34
CA ARG A 53 -0.44 -6.98 10.30
C ARG A 53 0.82 -7.75 9.88
N LYS A 54 0.70 -9.04 9.59
CA LYS A 54 1.83 -9.89 9.17
C LYS A 54 2.57 -9.29 7.96
N CYS A 55 1.83 -8.90 6.91
CA CYS A 55 2.42 -8.31 5.71
C CYS A 55 3.01 -6.91 5.95
N HIS A 56 2.40 -6.14 6.84
CA HIS A 56 2.94 -4.84 7.24
C HIS A 56 4.29 -4.98 7.96
N ASP A 57 4.40 -5.95 8.86
CA ASP A 57 5.63 -6.25 9.59
C ASP A 57 6.73 -6.75 8.63
N MET A 58 6.37 -7.59 7.64
CA MET A 58 7.28 -7.99 6.55
C MET A 58 7.81 -6.77 5.77
N ALA A 59 6.95 -5.80 5.45
CA ALA A 59 7.35 -4.57 4.75
C ALA A 59 8.28 -3.68 5.59
N HIS A 60 8.21 -3.78 6.92
CA HIS A 60 9.15 -3.16 7.85
C HIS A 60 10.40 -4.00 8.14
N GLY A 61 10.55 -5.18 7.52
CA GLY A 61 11.72 -6.04 7.66
C GLY A 61 11.68 -6.95 8.89
N LEU A 62 10.52 -7.11 9.53
CA LEU A 62 10.33 -7.95 10.72
C LEU A 62 10.04 -9.41 10.36
N HIS A 63 10.66 -9.93 9.30
CA HIS A 63 10.46 -11.30 8.84
C HIS A 63 11.78 -11.96 8.46
N LYS A 64 11.92 -13.22 8.90
CA LYS A 64 13.18 -13.96 8.81
C LYS A 64 13.58 -14.35 7.38
N TYR A 65 12.59 -14.54 6.50
CA TYR A 65 12.80 -15.18 5.19
C TYR A 65 12.62 -14.24 4.00
N ILE A 66 12.23 -12.99 4.22
CA ILE A 66 12.03 -12.02 3.13
C ILE A 66 12.44 -10.64 3.61
N SER A 67 13.27 -9.96 2.83
CA SER A 67 13.74 -8.63 3.16
C SER A 67 12.65 -7.57 2.90
N ALA A 68 12.72 -6.45 3.63
CA ALA A 68 11.87 -5.28 3.36
C ALA A 68 12.02 -4.79 1.91
N LYS A 69 13.20 -4.96 1.30
CA LYS A 69 13.47 -4.59 -0.10
C LYS A 69 12.68 -5.46 -1.07
N GLU A 70 12.64 -6.78 -0.86
CA GLU A 70 11.85 -7.70 -1.68
C GLU A 70 10.36 -7.42 -1.54
N VAL A 71 9.87 -7.23 -0.32
CA VAL A 71 8.46 -6.87 -0.09
C VAL A 71 8.11 -5.56 -0.77
N LYS A 72 8.99 -4.55 -0.67
CA LYS A 72 8.81 -3.26 -1.34
C LYS A 72 8.73 -3.43 -2.87
N ALA A 73 9.55 -4.29 -3.47
CA ALA A 73 9.49 -4.56 -4.90
C ALA A 73 8.14 -5.17 -5.30
N MET A 74 7.63 -6.15 -4.55
CA MET A 74 6.30 -6.74 -4.79
C MET A 74 5.19 -5.68 -4.71
N LEU A 75 5.27 -4.76 -3.74
CA LEU A 75 4.28 -3.70 -3.57
C LEU A 75 4.35 -2.65 -4.69
N MET A 76 5.54 -2.31 -5.16
CA MET A 76 5.72 -1.42 -6.32
C MET A 76 5.13 -2.05 -7.58
N GLU A 77 5.40 -3.34 -7.83
CA GLU A 77 4.84 -4.06 -8.98
C GLU A 77 3.30 -4.08 -8.93
N TYR A 78 2.71 -4.30 -7.74
CA TYR A 78 1.26 -4.21 -7.56
C TYR A 78 0.71 -2.83 -7.95
N LEU A 79 1.36 -1.75 -7.48
CA LEU A 79 0.93 -0.38 -7.75
C LEU A 79 1.05 -0.02 -9.23
N GLU A 80 2.11 -0.47 -9.90
CA GLU A 80 2.30 -0.29 -11.35
C GLU A 80 1.20 -0.98 -12.15
N LYS A 81 0.87 -2.23 -11.80
CA LYS A 81 -0.24 -2.98 -12.43
C LYS A 81 -1.58 -2.27 -12.26
N LYS A 82 -1.87 -1.73 -11.07
CA LYS A 82 -3.11 -0.97 -10.84
C LYS A 82 -3.17 0.33 -11.65
N ALA A 83 -2.07 1.06 -11.72
CA ALA A 83 -1.99 2.27 -12.53
C ALA A 83 -2.18 1.99 -14.04
N HIS A 84 -1.80 0.81 -14.52
CA HIS A 84 -2.03 0.41 -15.91
C HIS A 84 -3.48 0.01 -16.18
N ILE A 85 -4.14 -0.63 -15.23
CA ILE A 85 -5.57 -1.01 -15.36
C ILE A 85 -6.44 0.25 -15.39
N GLU A 86 -6.16 1.23 -14.53
CA GLU A 86 -6.91 2.50 -14.49
C GLU A 86 -6.87 3.23 -15.84
N LYS A 87 -5.73 3.21 -16.56
CA LYS A 87 -5.59 3.86 -17.87
C LYS A 87 -6.26 3.14 -19.04
N LYS A 88 -6.60 1.85 -18.90
CA LYS A 88 -7.25 1.05 -19.96
C LYS A 88 -8.78 1.02 -19.83
N GLY A 89 -9.31 1.48 -18.70
CA GLY A 89 -10.75 1.55 -18.43
C GLY A 89 -11.39 2.90 -18.73
N GLU A 90 -10.63 3.82 -19.32
CA GLU A 90 -11.07 5.13 -19.84
C GLU A 90 -11.18 5.11 -21.37
#